data_AF-A0A3D5VB74-F1
#
_entry.id   AF-A0A3D5VB74-F1
#
_cell.length_a   1.000
_cell.length_b   1.000
_cell.length_c   1.000
_cell.angle_alpha   90.00
_cell.angle_beta   90.00
_cell.angle_gamma   90.00
#
_symmetry.space_group_name_H-M   'P 1'
#
loop_
_entity.id
_entity.type
_entity.pdbx_description
1 polymer ?
#
loop_
_entity_poly.entity_id
_entity_poly.type
_entity_poly.pdbx_seq_one_letter_code
_entity_poly.pdbx_strand_id
1 'polypeptide(L)' 'MIDLTKYTRFSGCGAKLGPCVLDQALCGLSQPKYPNLLIDYHHAEDAGVYKINENTALIQSVDFFPPIVDDPF' A
#
# COMPACT_ATOMS: atom_id res chain seq x y z
N MET A 1 27.05 4.00 16.60
CA MET A 1 25.88 4.49 15.85
C MET A 1 25.85 3.70 14.55
N ILE A 2 24.70 3.15 14.16
CA ILE A 2 24.56 2.39 12.91
C ILE A 2 23.93 3.33 11.89
N ASP A 3 24.55 3.47 10.72
CA ASP A 3 23.99 4.28 9.63
C ASP A 3 23.00 3.42 8.83
N LEU A 4 21.71 3.51 9.16
CA LEU A 4 20.65 2.68 8.57
C LEU A 4 20.52 2.86 7.05
N THR A 5 20.81 4.06 6.54
CA THR A 5 20.70 4.38 5.11
C THR A 5 21.70 3.60 4.26
N LYS A 6 22.80 3.08 4.83
CA LYS A 6 23.76 2.23 4.12
C LYS A 6 23.21 0.86 3.72
N TYR A 7 22.10 0.43 4.34
CA TYR A 7 21.46 -0.86 4.08
C TYR A 7 20.33 -0.77 3.04
N THR A 8 20.11 0.39 2.44
CA THR A 8 19.13 0.55 1.36
C THR A 8 19.77 1.05 0.08
N ARG A 9 19.20 0.63 -1.05
CA ARG A 9 19.56 1.15 -2.39
C ARG A 9 18.73 2.38 -2.78
N PHE A 10 17.55 2.54 -2.18
CA PHE A 10 16.57 3.57 -2.51
C PHE A 10 16.01 4.18 -1.22
N SER A 11 15.53 5.42 -1.27
CA SER A 11 14.97 6.11 -0.11
C SER A 11 13.56 6.64 -0.42
N GLY A 12 12.65 6.53 0.54
CA GLY A 12 11.28 7.03 0.45
C GLY A 12 10.52 6.53 -0.79
N CYS A 13 9.88 7.45 -1.52
CA CYS A 13 9.11 7.13 -2.73
C CYS A 13 9.94 6.51 -3.85
N GLY A 14 11.27 6.69 -3.85
CA GLY A 14 12.17 6.07 -4.83
C GLY A 14 12.22 4.54 -4.73
N ALA A 15 11.70 3.95 -3.66
CA ALA A 15 11.59 2.50 -3.48
C ALA A 15 10.28 1.91 -4.04
N LYS A 16 9.33 2.75 -4.52
CA LYS A 16 8.03 2.30 -5.05
C LYS A 16 8.14 1.95 -6.53
N LEU A 17 7.32 0.99 -6.98
CA LEU A 17 7.08 0.80 -8.42
C LEU A 17 6.32 2.00 -8.97
N GLY A 18 6.69 2.46 -10.15
CA GLY A 18 5.95 3.51 -10.85
C GLY A 18 4.51 3.04 -11.17
N PRO A 19 3.55 3.97 -11.29
CA PRO A 19 2.12 3.64 -11.37
C PRO A 19 1.77 2.72 -12.57
N CYS A 20 2.38 2.96 -13.74
CA CYS A 20 2.15 2.12 -14.92
C CYS A 20 2.68 0.68 -14.75
N VAL A 21 3.83 0.53 -14.09
CA VAL A 21 4.40 -0.80 -13.82
C VAL A 21 3.58 -1.54 -12.77
N LEU A 22 3.08 -0.82 -11.77
CA LEU A 22 2.19 -1.39 -10.76
C LEU A 22 0.86 -1.84 -11.37
N ASP A 23 0.23 -1.03 -12.21
CA ASP A 23 -1.00 -1.39 -12.93
C ASP A 23 -0.81 -2.67 -13.76
N GLN A 24 0.29 -2.76 -14.51
CA GLN A 24 0.65 -3.96 -15.26
C GLN A 24 0.90 -5.17 -14.35
N ALA A 25 1.53 -4.99 -13.18
CA ALA A 25 1.76 -6.07 -12.23
C ALA A 25 0.46 -6.62 -11.63
N LEU A 26 -0.58 -5.78 -11.52
CA LEU A 26 -1.87 -6.13 -10.94
C LEU A 26 -2.90 -6.62 -11.98
N CYS A 27 -2.63 -6.48 -13.29
CA CYS A 27 -3.63 -6.67 -14.36
C CYS A 27 -4.27 -8.08 -14.43
N GLY A 28 -3.64 -9.10 -13.83
CA GLY A 28 -4.15 -10.48 -13.80
C GLY A 28 -4.89 -10.85 -12.51
N LEU A 29 -4.95 -9.94 -11.54
CA LEU A 29 -5.66 -10.19 -10.28
C LEU A 29 -7.16 -10.00 -10.49
N SER A 30 -7.93 -10.96 -9.98
CA SER A 30 -9.39 -10.89 -9.97
C SER A 30 -9.86 -10.60 -8.54
N GLN A 31 -10.62 -9.52 -8.35
CA GLN A 31 -11.31 -9.25 -7.10
C GLN A 31 -12.73 -9.86 -7.15
N PRO A 32 -13.04 -10.89 -6.33
CA PRO A 32 -14.41 -11.36 -6.22
C PRO A 32 -15.30 -10.26 -5.66
N LYS A 33 -16.55 -10.21 -6.12
CA LYS A 33 -17.53 -9.27 -5.58
C LYS A 33 -18.00 -9.75 -4.21
N TYR A 34 -17.70 -8.95 -3.19
CA TYR A 34 -18.26 -9.13 -1.86
C TYR A 34 -19.26 -7.99 -1.58
N PRO A 35 -20.49 -8.29 -1.13
CA PRO A 35 -21.52 -7.26 -0.93
C PRO A 35 -21.14 -6.21 0.13
N ASN A 36 -20.21 -6.57 1.02
CA ASN A 36 -19.73 -5.69 2.07
C ASN A 36 -18.42 -4.98 1.73
N LEU A 37 -17.79 -5.29 0.58
CA LEU A 37 -16.59 -4.57 0.14
C LEU A 37 -17.04 -3.28 -0.55
N LEU A 38 -16.78 -2.15 0.10
CA LEU A 38 -17.21 -0.83 -0.36
C LEU A 38 -16.19 -0.22 -1.34
N ILE A 39 -14.90 -0.42 -1.07
CA ILE A 39 -13.79 0.05 -1.89
C ILE A 39 -12.75 -1.05 -1.99
N ASP A 40 -12.33 -1.37 -3.22
CA ASP A 40 -11.28 -2.32 -3.56
C ASP A 40 -10.10 -1.64 -4.26
N TYR A 41 -9.20 -2.41 -4.87
CA TYR A 41 -7.99 -1.87 -5.50
C TYR A 41 -8.16 -1.45 -6.97
N HIS A 42 -9.36 -1.55 -7.58
CA HIS A 42 -9.52 -1.34 -9.03
C HIS A 42 -9.30 0.10 -9.50
N HIS A 43 -9.54 1.09 -8.64
CA HIS A 43 -9.50 2.50 -9.01
C HIS A 43 -8.31 3.28 -8.42
N ALA A 44 -7.21 2.57 -8.09
CA ALA A 44 -6.00 3.15 -7.50
C ALA A 44 -6.28 3.93 -6.20
N GLU A 45 -7.08 3.32 -5.33
CA GLU A 45 -7.51 3.86 -4.05
C GLU A 45 -6.40 3.75 -2.99
N ASP A 46 -6.33 4.69 -2.04
CA ASP A 46 -5.29 4.72 -0.99
C ASP A 46 -5.51 3.68 0.13
N ALA A 47 -6.72 3.12 0.23
CA ALA A 47 -7.11 2.17 1.26
C ALA A 47 -8.26 1.27 0.79
N GLY A 48 -8.31 0.05 1.31
CA GLY A 48 -9.48 -0.82 1.18
C GLY A 48 -10.53 -0.45 2.23
N VAL A 49 -11.81 -0.51 1.85
CA VAL A 49 -12.92 -0.20 2.76
C VAL A 49 -13.92 -1.36 2.77
N TYR A 50 -14.18 -1.90 3.96
CA TYR A 50 -15.08 -3.03 4.15
C TYR A 50 -16.13 -2.74 5.22
N LYS A 51 -17.41 -2.90 4.88
CA LYS A 51 -18.54 -2.72 5.78
C LYS A 51 -18.61 -3.88 6.79
N ILE A 52 -18.54 -3.55 8.08
CA ILE A 52 -18.72 -4.53 9.17
C ILE A 52 -20.21 -4.66 9.49
N ASN A 53 -20.93 -3.54 9.59
CA ASN A 53 -22.37 -3.47 9.85
C ASN A 53 -22.96 -2.15 9.29
N GLU A 54 -24.24 -1.87 9.54
CA GLU A 54 -24.93 -0.67 9.00
C GLU A 54 -24.26 0.67 9.36
N ASN A 55 -23.60 0.74 10.52
CA ASN A 55 -23.03 1.97 11.06
C ASN A 55 -21.50 1.91 11.22
N THR A 56 -20.84 0.87 10.71
CA THR A 56 -19.39 0.68 10.91
C THR A 56 -18.73 0.07 9.68
N ALA A 57 -17.61 0.65 9.27
CA ALA A 57 -16.74 0.13 8.23
C ALA A 57 -15.29 0.08 8.74
N LEU A 58 -14.55 -0.93 8.29
CA LEU A 58 -13.10 -1.05 8.41
C LEU A 58 -12.47 -0.29 7.24
N ILE A 59 -11.56 0.62 7.57
CA ILE A 59 -10.65 1.23 6.60
C ILE A 59 -9.26 0.67 6.90
N GLN A 60 -8.61 0.08 5.90
CA GLN A 60 -7.28 -0.48 6.04
C GLN A 60 -6.39 -0.04 4.89
N SER A 61 -5.20 0.46 5.23
CA SER A 61 -4.10 0.66 4.30
C SER A 61 -2.82 0.07 4.88
N VAL A 62 -1.84 -0.20 4.01
CA VAL A 62 -0.53 -0.73 4.39
C VAL A 62 0.55 -0.04 3.57
N ASP A 63 1.52 0.55 4.25
CA ASP A 63 2.69 1.17 3.66
C ASP A 63 3.94 0.71 4.39
N PHE A 64 5.03 0.60 3.65
CA PHE A 64 6.36 0.42 4.20
C PHE A 64 7.36 1.14 3.31
N PHE A 65 8.48 1.54 3.91
CA PHE A 65 9.59 2.16 3.21
C PHE A 65 10.91 1.70 3.84
N PRO A 66 11.99 1.62 3.04
CA PRO A 66 13.32 1.43 3.59
C PRO A 66 13.74 2.64 4.44
N PRO A 67 14.77 2.51 5.29
CA PRO A 67 15.27 3.62 6.09
C PRO A 67 15.59 4.87 5.24
N ILE A 68 15.04 6.01 5.65
CA ILE A 68 15.22 7.31 4.98
C ILE A 68 16.26 8.16 5.73
N VAL A 69 16.44 7.89 7.02
CA VAL A 69 17.38 8.55 7.93
C VAL A 69 18.17 7.48 8.70
N ASP A 70 19.32 7.87 9.27
CA ASP A 70 20.19 6.98 10.04
C ASP A 70 19.73 6.80 11.50
N ASP A 71 18.94 7.74 12.03
CA ASP A 71 18.31 7.61 13.35
C ASP A 71 17.04 6.74 13.25
N PRO A 72 16.90 5.67 14.05
CA PRO A 72 15.69 4.84 14.05
C PRO A 72 14.43 5.49 14.66
N PHE A 73 14.52 6.62 15.39
CA PHE A 73 13.39 7.27 16.07
C PHE A 73 13.17 8.71 15.60
#